data_AF-A0A8H8RSD5-F1
#
_entry.id   AF-A0A8H8RSD5-F1
#
_cell.length_a   1.000
_cell.length_b   1.000
_cell.length_c   1.000
_cell.angle_alpha   90.00
_cell.angle_beta   90.00
_cell.angle_gamma   90.00
#
_symmetry.space_group_name_H-M   'P 1'
#
loop_
_entity.id
_entity.type
_entity.pdbx_description
1 polymer ?
#
loop_
_entity_poly.entity_id
_entity_poly.type
_entity_poly.pdbx_seq_one_letter_code
_entity_poly.pdbx_strand_id
1 'polypeptide(L)'
;MWQALTAEDMRSKGLGRRSFRLEEEWNAETLSRDFLHAPGDYNMRSTAKIHLIKSDKTVAELRDANIAQQNKSAKRDQELFKYFENALKAHGGPFASSARPVVAGLILDSAYSMEQDLILGHAALGCSNPGGVSLGMMGSHLAYSWPRFLEEVPACLMDTAIPGDTVGNDNGQCGSMWEACSIGQGAFLHEVGHAFGAPHTTGIMARGYAQDWSKNFLSETAYSSHTSTKGAMVIDGETNNDARWDLSDALSFKVQSHFRLPTDQPLSREVLAAVPSVQVLYEEEEAEFLRLVISCPAQIARLQFNGTTESTPTVAMPVSKVQFTMDELESRFDRSHPLILGVLGMNGKSRVVGNVWKLFSHISFVRIPGSSVILQKRSCLSERYQKVKEENLKSWDWAVMLQEKGADGKLTPATMIDSRVGCLLDGAVVYFKDGHKTPCGPRWTRGNQPHAFGGHAAQKVQIPQGVDVVKVEVGHNGRLNGLRFHLSDGTAGGYLYEDSSSQALEPAENEKIVGFYGRSDYRGGFCGIEEFGIITAPKDGELPDIVYDLPELQNTDGGTGTKGNCDDDESDGTADEMFEETDQEDEDEHMDE
;
A
#
# COMPACT_ATOMS: atom_id res chain seq x y z
N MET A 1 27.39 -6.35 -13.18
CA MET A 1 26.19 -5.96 -13.96
C MET A 1 25.19 -5.13 -13.15
N TRP A 2 24.71 -5.63 -11.99
CA TRP A 2 23.71 -4.92 -11.17
C TRP A 2 24.07 -3.49 -10.77
N GLN A 3 25.33 -3.24 -10.38
CA GLN A 3 25.77 -1.88 -10.06
C GLN A 3 25.67 -0.92 -11.26
N ALA A 4 26.00 -1.40 -12.46
CA ALA A 4 25.92 -0.61 -13.69
C ALA A 4 24.47 -0.32 -14.07
N LEU A 5 23.60 -1.33 -14.07
CA LEU A 5 22.16 -1.19 -14.30
C LEU A 5 21.56 -0.18 -13.33
N THR A 6 21.80 -0.38 -12.02
CA THR A 6 21.26 0.49 -10.98
C THR A 6 21.79 1.91 -11.10
N ALA A 7 23.09 2.11 -11.37
CA ALA A 7 23.66 3.44 -11.54
C ALA A 7 23.06 4.20 -12.73
N GLU A 8 22.84 3.52 -13.85
CA GLU A 8 22.23 4.13 -15.02
C GLU A 8 20.73 4.38 -14.81
N ASP A 9 20.02 3.46 -14.18
CA ASP A 9 18.61 3.61 -13.84
C ASP A 9 18.39 4.80 -12.89
N MET A 10 19.18 4.92 -11.82
CA MET A 10 19.15 6.07 -10.90
C MET A 10 19.47 7.38 -11.62
N ARG A 11 20.42 7.38 -12.57
CA ARG A 11 20.74 8.56 -13.39
C ARG A 11 19.56 8.95 -14.27
N SER A 12 18.91 8.00 -14.93
CA SER A 12 17.77 8.25 -15.81
C SER A 12 16.60 8.90 -15.06
N LYS A 13 16.44 8.58 -13.77
CA LYS A 13 15.46 9.17 -12.85
C LYS A 13 15.87 10.52 -12.27
N GLY A 14 17.03 11.08 -12.65
CA GLY A 14 17.53 12.36 -12.12
C GLY A 14 18.18 12.26 -10.74
N LEU A 15 18.45 11.06 -10.22
CA LEU A 15 19.04 10.85 -8.90
C LEU A 15 20.58 10.86 -8.94
N GLY A 16 21.17 10.99 -10.13
CA GLY A 16 22.61 10.87 -10.36
C GLY A 16 23.08 9.42 -10.46
N ARG A 17 24.33 9.23 -10.91
CA ARG A 17 24.93 7.90 -11.07
C ARG A 17 25.32 7.32 -9.71
N ARG A 18 24.39 6.63 -9.06
CA ARG A 18 24.59 5.99 -7.75
C ARG A 18 24.10 4.56 -7.76
N SER A 19 24.78 3.70 -7.03
CA SER A 19 24.37 2.31 -6.79
C SER A 19 24.81 1.90 -5.39
N PHE A 20 24.37 0.73 -4.94
CA PHE A 20 24.88 0.13 -3.71
C PHE A 20 26.39 -0.11 -3.84
N ARG A 21 27.12 0.16 -2.75
CA ARG A 21 28.55 -0.13 -2.65
C ARG A 21 28.75 -1.57 -2.20
N LEU A 22 29.62 -2.29 -2.91
CA LEU A 22 30.06 -3.62 -2.51
C LEU A 22 31.21 -3.48 -1.50
N GLU A 23 31.37 -4.48 -0.62
CA GLU A 23 32.64 -4.65 0.09
C GLU A 23 33.70 -5.01 -0.96
N GLU A 24 34.81 -4.28 -0.97
CA GLU A 24 35.89 -4.48 -1.92
C GLU A 24 37.18 -4.87 -1.20
N GLU A 25 37.99 -5.67 -1.86
CA GLU A 25 39.35 -6.01 -1.44
C GLU A 25 40.33 -5.82 -2.60
N TRP A 26 41.60 -5.63 -2.27
CA TRP A 26 42.66 -5.58 -3.28
C TRP A 26 43.03 -6.99 -3.71
N ASN A 27 42.53 -7.43 -4.87
CA ASN A 27 42.70 -8.79 -5.36
C ASN A 27 42.89 -8.82 -6.89
N ALA A 28 43.16 -10.00 -7.45
CA ALA A 28 43.24 -10.20 -8.88
C ALA A 28 41.89 -9.88 -9.54
N GLU A 29 41.91 -9.08 -10.60
CA GLU A 29 40.73 -8.69 -11.37
C GLU A 29 40.08 -9.92 -12.03
N THR A 30 38.78 -10.10 -11.77
CA THR A 30 38.00 -11.26 -12.26
C THR A 30 36.94 -10.89 -13.28
N LEU A 31 36.72 -9.61 -13.58
CA LEU A 31 35.66 -9.17 -14.50
C LEU A 31 35.97 -9.39 -15.98
N SER A 32 37.25 -9.53 -16.36
CA SER A 32 37.67 -9.72 -17.76
C SER A 32 38.48 -10.98 -17.91
N ARG A 33 38.12 -11.78 -18.91
CA ARG A 33 38.87 -12.99 -19.29
C ARG A 33 40.33 -12.67 -19.61
N ASP A 34 40.55 -11.58 -20.34
CA ASP A 34 41.88 -11.23 -20.83
C ASP A 34 42.79 -10.74 -19.69
N PHE A 35 42.23 -10.08 -18.66
CA PHE A 35 42.99 -9.69 -17.47
C PHE A 35 43.36 -10.87 -16.57
N LEU A 36 42.49 -11.88 -16.48
CA LEU A 36 42.73 -13.10 -15.71
C LEU A 36 43.85 -13.96 -16.33
N HIS A 37 43.97 -13.95 -17.66
CA HIS A 37 44.93 -14.76 -18.41
C HIS A 37 46.17 -13.97 -18.90
N ALA A 38 46.32 -12.70 -18.53
CA ALA A 38 47.46 -11.89 -18.93
C ALA A 38 48.77 -12.47 -18.36
N PRO A 39 49.81 -12.71 -19.20
CA PRO A 39 51.09 -13.23 -18.73
C PRO A 39 51.93 -12.13 -18.06
N GLY A 40 52.31 -12.36 -16.80
CA GLY A 40 53.19 -11.47 -16.02
C GLY A 40 52.42 -10.41 -15.25
N ASP A 41 52.40 -10.57 -13.93
CA ASP A 41 51.63 -9.84 -12.91
C ASP A 41 50.10 -9.94 -13.02
N TYR A 42 49.48 -10.53 -11.98
CA TYR A 42 48.04 -10.48 -11.80
C TYR A 42 47.60 -9.02 -11.85
N ASN A 43 46.63 -8.69 -12.71
CA ASN A 43 46.05 -7.35 -12.75
C ASN A 43 45.28 -7.11 -11.45
N MET A 44 45.98 -6.63 -10.42
CA MET A 44 45.38 -6.37 -9.11
C MET A 44 44.55 -5.09 -9.13
N ARG A 45 43.32 -5.13 -8.61
CA ARG A 45 42.41 -3.98 -8.51
C ARG A 45 41.53 -4.08 -7.26
N SER A 46 40.77 -3.03 -6.99
CA SER A 46 39.66 -3.09 -6.04
C SER A 46 38.56 -3.95 -6.67
N THR A 47 38.32 -5.13 -6.12
CA THR A 47 37.36 -6.11 -6.62
C THR A 47 36.37 -6.47 -5.52
N ALA A 48 35.13 -6.77 -5.89
CA ALA A 48 34.11 -7.20 -4.94
C ALA A 48 34.57 -8.43 -4.16
N LYS A 49 34.53 -8.33 -2.83
CA LYS A 49 34.91 -9.41 -1.93
C LYS A 49 33.79 -10.43 -1.83
N ILE A 50 34.11 -11.69 -2.06
CA ILE A 50 33.17 -12.81 -1.95
C ILE A 50 33.49 -13.60 -0.68
N HIS A 51 32.51 -13.68 0.22
CA HIS A 51 32.62 -14.49 1.43
C HIS A 51 32.11 -15.91 1.14
N LEU A 52 33.02 -16.88 1.08
CA LEU A 52 32.66 -18.29 0.98
C LEU A 52 32.47 -18.88 2.38
N ILE A 53 31.21 -19.11 2.75
CA ILE A 53 30.83 -19.56 4.10
C ILE A 53 30.37 -21.01 4.03
N LYS A 54 31.01 -21.87 4.82
CA LYS A 54 30.61 -23.28 4.94
C LYS A 54 29.42 -23.39 5.89
N SER A 55 28.34 -24.01 5.43
CA SER A 55 27.19 -24.36 6.26
C SER A 55 27.53 -25.50 7.25
N ASP A 56 26.86 -25.51 8.41
CA ASP A 56 26.85 -26.66 9.32
C ASP A 56 25.98 -27.81 8.78
N LYS A 57 25.13 -27.53 7.79
CA LYS A 57 24.28 -28.50 7.10
C LYS A 57 25.02 -29.23 5.99
N THR A 58 24.65 -30.48 5.79
CA THR A 58 25.05 -31.30 4.66
C THR A 58 24.26 -30.94 3.40
N VAL A 59 24.78 -31.32 2.23
CA VAL A 59 24.07 -31.13 0.94
C VAL A 59 22.71 -31.84 0.95
N ALA A 60 22.61 -33.02 1.58
CA ALA A 60 21.35 -33.75 1.69
C ALA A 60 20.31 -33.00 2.52
N GLU A 61 20.73 -32.35 3.61
CA GLU A 61 19.83 -31.52 4.42
C GLU A 61 19.41 -30.24 3.68
N LEU A 62 20.33 -29.58 2.97
CA LEU A 62 20.00 -28.40 2.17
C LEU A 62 19.06 -28.74 1.00
N ARG A 63 19.16 -29.93 0.43
CA ARG A 63 18.35 -30.41 -0.69
C ARG A 63 17.11 -31.21 -0.25
N ASP A 64 16.71 -31.14 1.01
CA ASP A 64 15.50 -31.80 1.49
C ASP A 64 14.25 -31.14 0.86
N ALA A 65 13.40 -31.94 0.22
CA ALA A 65 12.17 -31.48 -0.41
C ALA A 65 11.20 -30.81 0.58
N ASN A 66 11.25 -31.19 1.86
CA ASN A 66 10.38 -30.63 2.90
C ASN A 66 10.80 -29.22 3.36
N ILE A 67 11.94 -28.71 2.89
CA ILE A 67 12.39 -27.32 3.12
C ILE A 67 12.51 -26.52 1.82
N ALA A 68 12.21 -27.13 0.67
CA ALA A 68 12.21 -26.44 -0.61
C ALA A 68 11.01 -25.47 -0.65
N GLN A 69 11.28 -24.17 -0.76
CA GLN A 69 10.25 -23.12 -0.68
C GLN A 69 9.15 -23.28 -1.72
N GLN A 70 9.48 -23.78 -2.91
CA GLN A 70 8.52 -23.94 -4.02
C GLN A 70 7.61 -25.16 -3.84
N ASN A 71 7.92 -26.07 -2.91
CA ASN A 71 7.14 -27.26 -2.67
C ASN A 71 5.92 -26.94 -1.80
N LYS A 72 4.73 -26.92 -2.41
CA LYS A 72 3.44 -26.67 -1.71
C LYS A 72 3.13 -27.65 -0.58
N SER A 73 3.81 -28.81 -0.54
CA SER A 73 3.64 -29.82 0.52
C SER A 73 4.72 -29.72 1.61
N ALA A 74 5.67 -28.81 1.49
CA ALA A 74 6.70 -28.58 2.50
C ALA A 74 6.08 -28.08 3.81
N LYS A 75 6.55 -28.63 4.93
CA LYS A 75 6.15 -28.22 6.29
C LYS A 75 7.16 -27.31 6.96
N ARG A 76 8.28 -27.04 6.28
CA ARG A 76 9.46 -26.34 6.81
C ARG A 76 10.12 -25.47 5.73
N ASP A 77 9.31 -24.89 4.85
CA ASP A 77 9.72 -24.02 3.74
C ASP A 77 10.56 -22.79 4.13
N GLN A 78 10.52 -22.37 5.39
CA GLN A 78 11.33 -21.27 5.93
C GLN A 78 12.73 -21.70 6.47
N GLU A 79 13.03 -22.99 6.54
CA GLU A 79 14.27 -23.45 7.19
C GLU A 79 15.55 -23.11 6.42
N LEU A 80 15.51 -23.06 5.08
CA LEU A 80 16.67 -22.66 4.27
C LEU A 80 17.14 -21.24 4.62
N PHE A 81 16.20 -20.33 4.86
CA PHE A 81 16.49 -18.96 5.28
C PHE A 81 17.20 -18.93 6.64
N LYS A 82 16.65 -19.66 7.62
CA LYS A 82 17.25 -19.79 8.95
C LYS A 82 18.64 -20.42 8.91
N TYR A 83 18.86 -21.44 8.08
CA TYR A 83 20.18 -22.05 7.91
C TYR A 83 21.19 -21.04 7.37
N PHE A 84 20.80 -20.23 6.39
CA PHE A 84 21.64 -19.18 5.84
C PHE A 84 21.99 -18.13 6.91
N GLU A 85 20.98 -17.60 7.62
CA GLU A 85 21.22 -16.65 8.71
C GLU A 85 22.13 -17.20 9.80
N ASN A 86 21.92 -18.46 10.20
CA ASN A 86 22.74 -19.11 11.21
C ASN A 86 24.19 -19.25 10.75
N ALA A 87 24.43 -19.56 9.47
CA ALA A 87 25.77 -19.58 8.89
C ALA A 87 26.43 -18.19 8.90
N LEU A 88 25.68 -17.12 8.58
CA LEU A 88 26.16 -15.73 8.68
C LEU A 88 26.51 -15.36 10.13
N LYS A 89 25.60 -15.64 11.07
CA LYS A 89 25.79 -15.39 12.52
C LYS A 89 27.01 -16.14 13.06
N ALA A 90 27.18 -17.41 12.69
CA ALA A 90 28.30 -18.23 13.10
C ALA A 90 29.64 -17.77 12.49
N HIS A 91 29.63 -17.26 11.26
CA HIS A 91 30.81 -16.65 10.65
C HIS A 91 31.25 -15.37 11.37
N GLY A 92 30.28 -14.56 11.83
CA GLY A 92 30.55 -13.32 12.56
C GLY A 92 31.24 -12.28 11.69
N GLY A 93 32.06 -11.42 12.32
CA GLY A 93 32.83 -10.39 11.63
C GLY A 93 31.95 -9.39 10.86
N PRO A 94 32.03 -9.32 9.52
CA PRO A 94 31.22 -8.41 8.71
C PRO A 94 29.72 -8.69 8.83
N PHE A 95 29.33 -9.89 9.28
CA PHE A 95 27.93 -10.30 9.46
C PHE A 95 27.41 -10.13 10.89
N ALA A 96 28.19 -9.52 11.78
CA ALA A 96 27.70 -9.17 13.11
C ALA A 96 26.53 -8.17 13.02
N SER A 97 25.48 -8.35 13.83
CA SER A 97 24.30 -7.46 13.82
C SER A 97 24.63 -5.99 14.02
N SER A 98 25.70 -5.68 14.77
CA SER A 98 26.20 -4.31 14.98
C SER A 98 26.70 -3.64 13.70
N ALA A 99 27.16 -4.42 12.71
CA ALA A 99 27.63 -3.92 11.41
C ALA A 99 26.47 -3.56 10.47
N ARG A 100 25.26 -4.07 10.75
CA ARG A 100 24.03 -3.87 9.98
C ARG A 100 24.21 -4.06 8.46
N PRO A 101 24.80 -5.20 8.04
CA PRO A 101 25.11 -5.42 6.63
C PRO A 101 23.84 -5.67 5.83
N VAL A 102 23.89 -5.31 4.54
CA VAL A 102 22.96 -5.81 3.52
C VAL A 102 23.69 -6.89 2.74
N VAL A 103 23.17 -8.11 2.77
CA VAL A 103 23.82 -9.30 2.22
C VAL A 103 23.06 -9.79 0.99
N ALA A 104 23.78 -9.94 -0.12
CA ALA A 104 23.32 -10.72 -1.27
C ALA A 104 23.86 -12.16 -1.13
N GLY A 105 23.00 -13.10 -0.77
CA GLY A 105 23.36 -14.49 -0.47
C GLY A 105 23.05 -15.47 -1.61
N LEU A 106 23.98 -16.38 -1.90
CA LEU A 106 23.76 -17.46 -2.87
C LEU A 106 24.02 -18.82 -2.22
N ILE A 107 23.04 -19.72 -2.25
CA ILE A 107 23.24 -21.12 -1.88
C ILE A 107 23.88 -21.82 -3.08
N LEU A 108 25.14 -22.25 -2.95
CA LEU A 108 25.89 -22.83 -4.06
C LEU A 108 25.46 -24.25 -4.44
N ASP A 109 24.90 -25.00 -3.50
CA ASP A 109 24.48 -26.38 -3.69
C ASP A 109 23.04 -26.52 -4.22
N SER A 110 22.44 -25.51 -4.84
CA SER A 110 21.09 -25.66 -5.41
C SER A 110 21.09 -26.49 -6.71
N ALA A 111 20.06 -27.31 -6.92
CA ALA A 111 19.92 -28.11 -8.13
C ALA A 111 18.46 -28.46 -8.42
N TYR A 112 18.08 -28.56 -9.69
CA TYR A 112 16.77 -29.09 -10.09
C TYR A 112 16.77 -30.62 -10.03
N SER A 113 15.72 -31.19 -9.44
CA SER A 113 15.47 -32.62 -9.37
C SER A 113 14.36 -32.99 -10.34
N MET A 114 14.71 -33.63 -11.46
CA MET A 114 13.72 -34.11 -12.45
C MET A 114 12.77 -35.15 -11.87
N GLU A 115 13.24 -35.99 -10.94
CA GLU A 115 12.41 -37.03 -10.32
C GLU A 115 11.30 -36.44 -9.45
N GLN A 116 11.61 -35.33 -8.76
CA GLN A 116 10.68 -34.68 -7.84
C GLN A 116 9.96 -33.48 -8.45
N ASP A 117 10.37 -33.06 -9.65
CA ASP A 117 9.95 -31.81 -10.30
C ASP A 117 10.08 -30.59 -9.36
N LEU A 118 11.24 -30.48 -8.70
CA LEU A 118 11.51 -29.46 -7.69
C LEU A 118 12.92 -28.90 -7.77
N ILE A 119 13.06 -27.60 -7.48
CA ILE A 119 14.35 -26.95 -7.27
C ILE A 119 14.76 -27.16 -5.81
N LEU A 120 15.76 -28.01 -5.59
CA LEU A 120 16.28 -28.35 -4.27
C LEU A 120 17.38 -27.37 -3.84
N GLY A 121 17.47 -27.10 -2.53
CA GLY A 121 18.43 -26.15 -1.99
C GLY A 121 18.22 -24.72 -2.49
N HIS A 122 17.00 -24.37 -2.88
CA HIS A 122 16.63 -23.07 -3.40
C HIS A 122 15.51 -22.47 -2.54
N ALA A 123 15.73 -21.21 -2.17
CA ALA A 123 14.70 -20.28 -1.74
C ALA A 123 15.03 -18.93 -2.38
N ALA A 124 14.03 -18.19 -2.81
CA ALA A 124 14.10 -16.80 -3.21
C ALA A 124 13.35 -15.99 -2.14
N LEU A 125 14.12 -15.39 -1.24
CA LEU A 125 13.61 -14.67 -0.08
C LEU A 125 14.50 -13.48 0.24
N GLY A 126 13.89 -12.37 0.62
CA GLY A 126 14.59 -11.20 1.11
C GLY A 126 13.89 -10.54 2.28
N CYS A 127 14.69 -10.04 3.23
CA CYS A 127 14.20 -9.28 4.37
C CYS A 127 15.13 -8.10 4.68
N SER A 128 14.52 -6.99 5.11
CA SER A 128 15.25 -5.84 5.62
C SER A 128 15.19 -5.84 7.14
N ASN A 129 16.37 -5.83 7.79
CA ASN A 129 16.49 -5.71 9.23
C ASN A 129 17.38 -4.52 9.58
N PRO A 130 16.82 -3.31 9.77
CA PRO A 130 17.60 -2.12 10.11
C PRO A 130 18.36 -2.21 11.44
N GLY A 131 17.98 -3.15 12.31
CA GLY A 131 18.63 -3.43 13.59
C GLY A 131 19.72 -4.51 13.52
N GLY A 132 19.84 -5.23 12.38
CA GLY A 132 20.67 -6.41 12.25
C GLY A 132 21.08 -6.69 10.81
N VAL A 133 21.12 -7.97 10.42
CA VAL A 133 21.51 -8.40 9.07
C VAL A 133 20.29 -8.32 8.16
N SER A 134 20.34 -7.50 7.11
CA SER A 134 19.41 -7.61 5.99
C SER A 134 19.94 -8.64 5.01
N LEU A 135 19.08 -9.52 4.50
CA LEU A 135 19.48 -10.63 3.64
C LEU A 135 18.52 -10.74 2.47
N GLY A 136 19.07 -10.75 1.25
CA GLY A 136 18.38 -11.22 0.05
C GLY A 136 19.11 -12.45 -0.45
N MET A 137 18.44 -13.60 -0.50
CA MET A 137 19.08 -14.87 -0.84
C MET A 137 18.39 -15.60 -1.98
N MET A 138 19.20 -16.27 -2.80
CA MET A 138 18.73 -17.13 -3.88
C MET A 138 19.53 -18.43 -3.96
N GLY A 139 18.97 -19.46 -4.59
CA GLY A 139 19.71 -20.67 -4.96
C GLY A 139 20.49 -20.55 -6.30
N SER A 140 21.67 -21.15 -6.39
CA SER A 140 22.60 -21.07 -7.55
C SER A 140 22.16 -21.80 -8.83
N HIS A 141 20.99 -22.45 -8.82
CA HIS A 141 20.54 -23.37 -9.87
C HIS A 141 20.53 -22.80 -11.30
N LEU A 142 20.45 -21.48 -11.49
CA LEU A 142 20.53 -20.83 -12.82
C LEU A 142 21.90 -20.19 -13.12
N ALA A 143 22.86 -20.24 -12.20
CA ALA A 143 24.13 -19.52 -12.32
C ALA A 143 25.02 -20.02 -13.47
N TYR A 144 24.79 -21.24 -13.96
CA TYR A 144 25.48 -21.77 -15.14
C TYR A 144 25.18 -20.99 -16.43
N SER A 145 24.07 -20.24 -16.46
CA SER A 145 23.68 -19.38 -17.58
C SER A 145 24.24 -17.96 -17.48
N TRP A 146 24.88 -17.60 -16.36
CA TRP A 146 25.36 -16.25 -16.11
C TRP A 146 26.71 -15.99 -16.80
N PRO A 147 26.95 -14.75 -17.27
CA PRO A 147 28.25 -14.39 -17.81
C PRO A 147 29.31 -14.43 -16.70
N ARG A 148 30.45 -15.08 -16.97
CA ARG A 148 31.58 -15.14 -16.04
C ARG A 148 32.44 -13.88 -16.13
N PHE A 149 32.47 -13.30 -17.34
CA PHE A 149 33.24 -12.11 -17.67
C PHE A 149 32.36 -11.10 -18.41
N LEU A 150 32.78 -9.84 -18.42
CA LEU A 150 32.07 -8.76 -19.11
C LEU A 150 31.92 -9.04 -20.61
N GLU A 151 32.91 -9.68 -21.23
CA GLU A 151 32.91 -10.03 -22.65
C GLU A 151 31.83 -11.06 -23.02
N GLU A 152 31.33 -11.83 -22.04
CA GLU A 152 30.32 -12.86 -22.26
C GLU A 152 28.89 -12.34 -22.16
N VAL A 153 28.68 -11.11 -21.69
CA VAL A 153 27.35 -10.53 -21.48
C VAL A 153 26.46 -10.64 -22.72
N PRO A 154 26.90 -10.24 -23.94
CA PRO A 154 26.09 -10.40 -25.15
C PRO A 154 25.83 -11.87 -25.50
N ALA A 155 26.83 -12.74 -25.34
CA ALA A 155 26.69 -14.15 -25.68
C ALA A 155 25.65 -14.84 -24.77
N CYS A 156 25.68 -14.58 -23.45
CA CYS A 156 24.71 -15.14 -22.51
C CYS A 156 23.30 -14.58 -22.71
N LEU A 157 23.18 -13.25 -22.92
CA LEU A 157 21.87 -12.59 -23.05
C LEU A 157 21.24 -12.70 -24.44
N MET A 158 21.92 -13.30 -25.41
CA MET A 158 21.40 -13.60 -26.74
C MET A 158 21.28 -15.10 -27.03
N ASP A 159 21.68 -15.96 -26.09
CA ASP A 159 21.67 -17.41 -26.29
C ASP A 159 20.25 -17.98 -26.28
N THR A 160 19.73 -18.32 -27.46
CA THR A 160 18.41 -18.94 -27.64
C THR A 160 18.44 -20.46 -27.56
N ALA A 161 19.56 -21.08 -27.16
CA ALA A 161 19.62 -22.52 -26.96
C ALA A 161 18.66 -22.97 -25.85
N ILE A 162 18.10 -24.17 -26.00
CA ILE A 162 17.23 -24.77 -25.00
C ILE A 162 18.11 -25.25 -23.82
N PRO A 163 17.84 -24.87 -22.55
CA PRO A 163 18.69 -25.21 -21.40
C PRO A 163 18.73 -26.71 -21.05
N GLY A 164 17.85 -27.52 -21.64
CA GLY A 164 17.71 -28.95 -21.39
C GLY A 164 16.86 -29.27 -20.15
N ASP A 165 16.70 -30.55 -19.84
CA ASP A 165 15.73 -31.05 -18.86
C ASP A 165 16.12 -30.78 -17.38
N THR A 166 17.31 -30.21 -17.16
CA THR A 166 17.84 -29.93 -15.81
C THR A 166 17.63 -28.49 -15.34
N VAL A 167 16.88 -27.69 -16.11
CA VAL A 167 16.58 -26.30 -15.75
C VAL A 167 15.42 -26.22 -14.77
N GLY A 168 15.61 -25.48 -13.67
CA GLY A 168 14.50 -25.07 -12.83
C GLY A 168 13.66 -24.02 -13.56
N ASN A 169 12.47 -24.41 -14.01
CA ASN A 169 11.57 -23.56 -14.81
C ASN A 169 10.17 -23.46 -14.17
N ASP A 170 10.15 -23.13 -12.88
CA ASP A 170 8.96 -23.03 -12.03
C ASP A 170 7.84 -22.14 -12.62
N ASN A 171 8.22 -21.08 -13.33
CA ASN A 171 7.32 -20.09 -13.90
C ASN A 171 7.20 -20.15 -15.43
N GLY A 172 7.75 -21.19 -16.07
CA GLY A 172 7.68 -21.34 -17.54
C GLY A 172 8.46 -20.25 -18.31
N GLN A 173 9.42 -19.58 -17.67
CA GLN A 173 10.18 -18.45 -18.20
C GLN A 173 11.68 -18.72 -18.34
N CYS A 174 12.10 -19.98 -18.37
CA CYS A 174 13.47 -20.40 -18.63
C CYS A 174 13.55 -21.33 -19.84
N GLY A 175 12.79 -21.03 -20.91
CA GLY A 175 12.75 -21.87 -22.12
C GLY A 175 13.96 -21.72 -23.03
N SER A 176 14.78 -20.69 -22.82
CA SER A 176 16.09 -20.49 -23.46
C SER A 176 17.17 -20.08 -22.45
N MET A 177 18.43 -20.22 -22.82
CA MET A 177 19.57 -19.88 -21.96
C MET A 177 19.60 -18.41 -21.57
N TRP A 178 19.23 -17.49 -22.46
CA TRP A 178 19.16 -16.07 -22.11
C TRP A 178 18.01 -15.75 -21.14
N GLU A 179 16.89 -16.46 -21.25
CA GLU A 179 15.76 -16.30 -20.33
C GLU A 179 16.13 -16.85 -18.94
N ALA A 180 16.79 -18.01 -18.86
CA ALA A 180 17.38 -18.53 -17.62
C ALA A 180 18.38 -17.54 -16.99
N CYS A 181 19.22 -16.92 -17.82
CA CYS A 181 20.19 -15.91 -17.40
C CYS A 181 19.51 -14.67 -16.81
N SER A 182 18.44 -14.21 -17.46
CA SER A 182 17.67 -13.03 -17.06
C SER A 182 16.87 -13.27 -15.78
N ILE A 183 16.20 -14.43 -15.66
CA ILE A 183 15.47 -14.82 -14.45
C ILE A 183 16.43 -14.98 -13.28
N GLY A 184 17.51 -15.73 -13.43
CA GLY A 184 18.45 -15.98 -12.33
C GLY A 184 19.09 -14.69 -11.79
N GLN A 185 19.56 -13.80 -12.65
CA GLN A 185 20.16 -12.54 -12.22
C GLN A 185 19.14 -11.52 -11.69
N GLY A 186 17.97 -11.47 -12.32
CA GLY A 186 16.92 -10.51 -11.99
C GLY A 186 16.18 -10.85 -10.70
N ALA A 187 15.81 -12.13 -10.52
CA ALA A 187 15.19 -12.60 -9.28
C ALA A 187 16.14 -12.45 -8.09
N PHE A 188 17.43 -12.73 -8.28
CA PHE A 188 18.38 -12.50 -7.19
C PHE A 188 18.51 -11.00 -6.85
N LEU A 189 18.48 -10.11 -7.84
CA LEU A 189 18.46 -8.66 -7.58
C LEU A 189 17.16 -8.20 -6.91
N HIS A 190 16.03 -8.84 -7.21
CA HIS A 190 14.75 -8.60 -6.53
C HIS A 190 14.84 -8.90 -5.04
N GLU A 191 15.41 -10.05 -4.65
CA GLU A 191 15.63 -10.36 -3.23
C GLU A 191 16.58 -9.37 -2.54
N VAL A 192 17.61 -8.90 -3.26
CA VAL A 192 18.48 -7.82 -2.77
C VAL A 192 17.71 -6.51 -2.63
N GLY A 193 16.71 -6.25 -3.47
CA GLY A 193 15.76 -5.14 -3.31
C GLY A 193 15.02 -5.20 -1.98
N HIS A 194 14.49 -6.37 -1.62
CA HIS A 194 13.89 -6.60 -0.30
C HIS A 194 14.89 -6.42 0.84
N ALA A 195 16.15 -6.83 0.68
CA ALA A 195 17.20 -6.59 1.67
C ALA A 195 17.46 -5.08 1.91
N PHE A 196 17.30 -4.26 0.86
CA PHE A 196 17.31 -2.80 0.98
C PHE A 196 15.96 -2.20 1.43
N GLY A 197 14.95 -3.02 1.71
CA GLY A 197 13.64 -2.58 2.21
C GLY A 197 12.65 -2.14 1.13
N ALA A 198 12.86 -2.50 -0.14
CA ALA A 198 11.85 -2.30 -1.17
C ALA A 198 10.70 -3.30 -1.01
N PRO A 199 9.42 -2.87 -1.05
CA PRO A 199 8.28 -3.76 -1.11
C PRO A 199 8.05 -4.27 -2.56
N HIS A 200 7.01 -5.08 -2.76
CA HIS A 200 6.54 -5.43 -4.11
C HIS A 200 5.93 -4.19 -4.81
N THR A 201 6.76 -3.46 -5.53
CA THR A 201 6.39 -2.31 -6.39
C THR A 201 6.44 -2.72 -7.87
N THR A 202 6.48 -1.76 -8.80
CA THR A 202 6.65 -2.03 -10.23
C THR A 202 8.11 -2.36 -10.61
N GLY A 203 8.32 -2.76 -11.86
CA GLY A 203 9.65 -2.97 -12.40
C GLY A 203 10.33 -4.25 -11.90
N ILE A 204 11.57 -4.17 -11.40
CA ILE A 204 12.32 -5.31 -10.83
C ILE A 204 11.53 -5.98 -9.70
N MET A 205 10.86 -5.20 -8.85
CA MET A 205 10.05 -5.71 -7.75
C MET A 205 8.72 -6.35 -8.20
N ALA A 206 8.36 -6.23 -9.48
CA ALA A 206 7.24 -6.92 -10.14
C ALA A 206 7.72 -7.87 -11.24
N ARG A 207 8.95 -8.38 -11.14
CA ARG A 207 9.51 -9.37 -12.10
C ARG A 207 9.66 -8.86 -13.54
N GLY A 208 9.77 -7.54 -13.73
CA GLY A 208 10.03 -6.94 -15.04
C GLY A 208 11.35 -7.39 -15.68
N TYR A 209 12.29 -7.89 -14.88
CA TYR A 209 13.53 -8.51 -15.36
C TYR A 209 13.32 -9.73 -16.26
N ALA A 210 12.19 -10.44 -16.17
CA ALA A 210 11.96 -11.67 -16.93
C ALA A 210 12.08 -11.49 -18.44
N GLN A 211 11.65 -10.32 -18.96
CA GLN A 211 11.65 -10.03 -20.40
C GLN A 211 12.62 -8.90 -20.75
N ASP A 212 12.92 -8.02 -19.79
CA ASP A 212 13.53 -6.73 -20.10
C ASP A 212 14.98 -6.62 -19.61
N TRP A 213 15.50 -7.64 -18.91
CA TRP A 213 16.85 -7.61 -18.35
C TRP A 213 17.92 -7.28 -19.39
N SER A 214 17.86 -7.92 -20.56
CA SER A 214 18.80 -7.72 -21.67
C SER A 214 18.79 -6.31 -22.23
N LYS A 215 17.66 -5.60 -22.16
CA LYS A 215 17.50 -4.21 -22.62
C LYS A 215 18.36 -3.21 -21.86
N ASN A 216 18.87 -3.58 -20.68
CA ASN A 216 19.80 -2.74 -19.92
C ASN A 216 21.25 -2.82 -20.41
N PHE A 217 21.59 -3.82 -21.23
CA PHE A 217 22.97 -4.12 -21.59
C PHE A 217 23.22 -4.19 -23.10
N LEU A 218 22.18 -4.49 -23.89
CA LEU A 218 22.29 -4.74 -25.32
C LEU A 218 21.41 -3.78 -26.13
N SER A 219 21.83 -3.50 -27.36
CA SER A 219 21.07 -2.70 -28.34
C SER A 219 19.99 -3.50 -29.07
N GLU A 220 19.95 -4.81 -28.89
CA GLU A 220 18.95 -5.71 -29.44
C GLU A 220 18.65 -6.84 -28.44
N THR A 221 17.42 -7.34 -28.44
CA THR A 221 17.02 -8.51 -27.65
C THR A 221 16.94 -9.76 -28.51
N ALA A 222 17.09 -10.94 -27.89
CA ALA A 222 16.87 -12.22 -28.57
C ALA A 222 15.38 -12.56 -28.69
N TYR A 223 15.08 -13.62 -29.45
CA TYR A 223 13.74 -14.23 -29.48
C TYR A 223 13.36 -14.75 -28.08
N SER A 224 12.17 -14.38 -27.58
CA SER A 224 11.63 -14.97 -26.35
C SER A 224 10.83 -16.21 -26.68
N SER A 225 11.21 -17.32 -26.05
CA SER A 225 10.47 -18.57 -26.12
C SER A 225 9.18 -18.48 -25.31
N HIS A 226 9.21 -17.77 -24.18
CA HIS A 226 8.06 -17.61 -23.29
C HIS A 226 6.89 -16.87 -23.95
N THR A 227 7.16 -15.73 -24.59
CA THR A 227 6.12 -14.91 -25.25
C THR A 227 5.97 -15.22 -26.74
N SER A 228 6.85 -16.07 -27.29
CA SER A 228 6.93 -16.37 -28.72
C SER A 228 7.16 -15.13 -29.61
N THR A 229 7.80 -14.08 -29.08
CA THR A 229 8.07 -12.83 -29.82
C THR A 229 9.48 -12.77 -30.35
N LYS A 230 9.65 -12.21 -31.55
CA LYS A 230 10.97 -11.88 -32.11
C LYS A 230 11.65 -10.80 -31.27
N GLY A 231 12.98 -10.87 -31.26
CA GLY A 231 13.84 -9.83 -30.72
C GLY A 231 13.57 -8.46 -31.34
N ALA A 232 13.83 -7.41 -30.57
CA ALA A 232 13.62 -6.02 -30.97
C ALA A 232 14.86 -5.17 -30.73
N MET A 233 15.03 -4.12 -31.54
CA MET A 233 16.02 -3.07 -31.28
C MET A 233 15.63 -2.31 -30.01
N VAL A 234 16.61 -2.06 -29.16
CA VAL A 234 16.47 -1.30 -27.92
C VAL A 234 16.90 0.13 -28.19
N ILE A 235 15.93 1.04 -28.16
CA ILE A 235 16.11 2.48 -28.37
C ILE A 235 15.78 3.19 -27.06
N ASP A 236 16.76 3.91 -26.52
CA ASP A 236 16.61 4.62 -25.25
C ASP A 236 15.46 5.64 -25.32
N GLY A 237 14.57 5.61 -24.34
CA GLY A 237 13.37 6.44 -24.28
C GLY A 237 12.18 5.99 -25.14
N GLU A 238 12.37 5.06 -26.09
CA GLU A 238 11.29 4.54 -26.94
C GLU A 238 10.89 3.11 -26.58
N THR A 239 11.87 2.25 -26.30
CA THR A 239 11.61 0.86 -25.92
C THR A 239 11.26 0.77 -24.45
N ASN A 240 10.07 0.25 -24.12
CA ASN A 240 9.70 0.02 -22.71
C ASN A 240 10.68 -0.97 -22.06
N ASN A 241 11.05 -0.68 -20.81
CA ASN A 241 11.98 -1.47 -20.02
C ASN A 241 11.53 -1.52 -18.55
N ASP A 242 10.88 -2.63 -18.19
CA ASP A 242 10.41 -2.90 -16.84
C ASP A 242 11.49 -3.56 -15.96
N ALA A 243 12.69 -3.82 -16.48
CA ALA A 243 13.83 -4.30 -15.69
C ALA A 243 14.59 -3.13 -15.05
N ARG A 244 13.85 -2.26 -14.35
CA ARG A 244 14.32 -1.05 -13.64
C ARG A 244 13.69 -0.97 -12.26
N TRP A 245 14.27 -0.19 -11.35
CA TRP A 245 13.67 0.05 -10.03
C TRP A 245 12.43 0.94 -10.15
N ASP A 246 11.42 0.77 -9.28
CA ASP A 246 10.38 1.79 -9.18
C ASP A 246 10.99 3.13 -8.72
N LEU A 247 10.37 4.25 -9.07
CA LEU A 247 10.86 5.56 -8.60
C LEU A 247 10.83 5.67 -7.07
N SER A 248 9.82 5.09 -6.42
CA SER A 248 9.70 5.07 -4.96
C SER A 248 10.83 4.26 -4.29
N ASP A 249 11.19 3.10 -4.85
CA ASP A 249 12.33 2.31 -4.39
C ASP A 249 13.65 3.06 -4.59
N ALA A 250 13.85 3.62 -5.78
CA ALA A 250 15.02 4.41 -6.10
C ALA A 250 15.22 5.60 -5.14
N LEU A 251 14.15 6.30 -4.77
CA LEU A 251 14.18 7.37 -3.77
C LEU A 251 14.45 6.84 -2.36
N SER A 252 13.88 5.68 -2.00
CA SER A 252 14.13 5.01 -0.71
C SER A 252 15.57 4.53 -0.59
N PHE A 253 16.17 4.04 -1.68
CA PHE A 253 17.58 3.64 -1.73
C PHE A 253 18.50 4.84 -1.63
N LYS A 254 18.19 5.94 -2.33
CA LYS A 254 19.00 7.16 -2.35
C LYS A 254 19.35 7.68 -0.95
N VAL A 255 18.45 7.53 0.02
CA VAL A 255 18.66 8.03 1.39
C VAL A 255 19.49 7.08 2.27
N GLN A 256 19.82 5.88 1.78
CA GLN A 256 20.65 4.91 2.48
C GLN A 256 22.14 5.18 2.29
N SER A 257 22.94 4.82 3.28
CA SER A 257 24.41 4.95 3.24
C SER A 257 25.03 4.26 2.02
N HIS A 258 24.49 3.11 1.63
CA HIS A 258 24.96 2.30 0.50
C HIS A 258 24.89 3.03 -0.84
N PHE A 259 23.96 3.98 -1.03
CA PHE A 259 23.73 4.70 -2.29
C PHE A 259 24.18 6.16 -2.24
N ARG A 260 24.81 6.57 -1.14
CA ARG A 260 25.13 7.96 -0.89
C ARG A 260 26.28 8.46 -1.78
N LEU A 261 26.07 9.61 -2.41
CA LEU A 261 27.09 10.38 -3.10
C LEU A 261 27.73 11.41 -2.17
N PRO A 262 28.99 11.82 -2.41
CA PRO A 262 29.67 12.82 -1.58
C PRO A 262 28.94 14.17 -1.47
N THR A 263 28.12 14.51 -2.46
CA THR A 263 27.35 15.76 -2.51
C THR A 263 26.00 15.68 -1.79
N ASP A 264 25.58 14.51 -1.33
CA ASP A 264 24.29 14.35 -0.65
C ASP A 264 24.31 14.90 0.77
N GLN A 265 23.37 15.80 1.05
CA GLN A 265 23.13 16.30 2.39
C GLN A 265 22.50 15.21 3.27
N PRO A 266 22.96 15.03 4.53
CA PRO A 266 22.30 14.13 5.45
C PRO A 266 20.89 14.64 5.76
N LEU A 267 19.91 13.75 5.73
CA LEU A 267 18.56 14.04 6.18
C LEU A 267 18.43 13.72 7.68
N SER A 268 17.61 14.48 8.39
CA SER A 268 17.28 14.17 9.78
C SER A 268 16.38 12.94 9.85
N ARG A 269 16.31 12.30 11.02
CA ARG A 269 15.44 11.12 11.22
C ARG A 269 13.97 11.45 11.00
N GLU A 270 13.57 12.66 11.38
CA GLU A 270 12.20 13.17 11.19
C GLU A 270 11.87 13.28 9.70
N VAL A 271 12.79 13.81 8.87
CA VAL A 271 12.60 13.91 7.43
C VAL A 271 12.59 12.53 6.75
N LEU A 272 13.41 11.60 7.22
CA LEU A 272 13.44 10.23 6.70
C LEU A 272 12.13 9.47 7.01
N ALA A 273 11.56 9.69 8.19
CA ALA A 273 10.30 9.07 8.61
C ALA A 273 9.05 9.79 8.06
N ALA A 274 9.17 11.05 7.64
CA ALA A 274 8.03 11.86 7.23
C ALA A 274 7.32 11.29 5.99
N VAL A 275 6.03 11.04 6.15
CA VAL A 275 5.09 10.72 5.05
C VAL A 275 4.49 12.03 4.53
N PRO A 276 4.18 12.16 3.23
CA PRO A 276 3.48 13.34 2.73
C PRO A 276 2.17 13.63 3.48
N SER A 277 1.90 14.90 3.76
CA SER A 277 0.65 15.37 4.35
C SER A 277 -0.29 15.92 3.29
N VAL A 278 -1.57 15.61 3.43
CA VAL A 278 -2.67 16.13 2.60
C VAL A 278 -3.77 16.59 3.54
N GLN A 279 -4.16 17.86 3.45
CA GLN A 279 -5.16 18.47 4.32
C GLN A 279 -5.95 19.54 3.55
N VAL A 280 -7.16 19.83 3.99
CA VAL A 280 -7.95 20.98 3.49
C VAL A 280 -7.81 22.11 4.48
N LEU A 281 -7.45 23.29 3.98
CA LEU A 281 -7.42 24.53 4.76
C LEU A 281 -8.51 25.47 4.26
N TYR A 282 -9.06 26.25 5.19
CA TYR A 282 -10.02 27.31 4.94
C TYR A 282 -9.72 28.50 5.85
N GLU A 283 -10.02 29.70 5.39
CA GLU A 283 -10.00 30.92 6.21
C GLU A 283 -11.44 31.27 6.58
N GLU A 284 -11.73 31.38 7.89
CA GLU A 284 -13.10 31.63 8.40
C GLU A 284 -13.70 32.94 7.88
N GLU A 285 -12.87 33.94 7.61
CA GLU A 285 -13.27 35.27 7.12
C GLU A 285 -13.53 35.28 5.60
N GLU A 286 -13.00 34.30 4.87
CA GLU A 286 -13.16 34.16 3.41
C GLU A 286 -13.52 32.72 3.07
N ALA A 287 -14.75 32.31 3.42
CA ALA A 287 -15.31 30.98 3.16
C ALA A 287 -15.25 30.53 1.68
N GLU A 288 -14.85 31.40 0.76
CA GLU A 288 -14.58 31.15 -0.66
C GLU A 288 -13.22 30.48 -0.96
N PHE A 289 -12.24 30.47 -0.03
CA PHE A 289 -10.91 29.91 -0.32
C PHE A 289 -10.65 28.56 0.36
N LEU A 290 -11.42 27.54 -0.02
CA LEU A 290 -11.10 26.15 0.32
C LEU A 290 -9.90 25.69 -0.52
N ARG A 291 -8.82 25.27 0.16
CA ARG A 291 -7.60 24.83 -0.50
C ARG A 291 -7.19 23.44 -0.03
N LEU A 292 -7.00 22.53 -0.99
CA LEU A 292 -6.26 21.30 -0.75
C LEU A 292 -4.78 21.67 -0.66
N VAL A 293 -4.16 21.39 0.50
CA VAL A 293 -2.75 21.64 0.75
C VAL A 293 -2.02 20.32 0.89
N ILE A 294 -1.04 20.12 0.03
CA ILE A 294 -0.17 18.94 0.01
C ILE A 294 1.23 19.40 0.42
N SER A 295 1.84 18.76 1.40
CA SER A 295 3.19 19.12 1.84
C SER A 295 4.02 17.90 2.24
N CYS A 296 5.33 18.01 2.12
CA CYS A 296 6.25 16.98 2.57
C CYS A 296 7.55 17.62 3.06
N PRO A 297 8.00 17.34 4.30
CA PRO A 297 9.31 17.80 4.78
C PRO A 297 10.47 17.34 3.91
N ALA A 298 10.37 16.15 3.32
CA ALA A 298 11.35 15.63 2.36
C ALA A 298 11.21 16.25 0.97
N GLN A 299 10.28 17.17 0.75
CA GLN A 299 9.83 17.67 -0.55
C GLN A 299 9.12 16.59 -1.39
N ILE A 300 8.25 17.03 -2.28
CA ILE A 300 7.39 16.23 -3.13
C ILE A 300 8.11 16.00 -4.46
N ALA A 301 8.28 14.73 -4.82
CA ALA A 301 8.95 14.27 -6.04
C ALA A 301 7.97 14.00 -7.19
N ARG A 302 6.72 13.60 -6.86
CA ARG A 302 5.67 13.29 -7.84
C ARG A 302 4.29 13.48 -7.22
N LEU A 303 3.38 14.06 -8.00
CA LEU A 303 1.94 14.08 -7.74
C LEU A 303 1.21 13.34 -8.85
N GLN A 304 0.18 12.58 -8.48
CA GLN A 304 -0.66 11.84 -9.41
C GLN A 304 -2.14 12.01 -9.06
N PHE A 305 -2.96 12.39 -10.03
CA PHE A 305 -4.42 12.36 -9.91
C PHE A 305 -4.98 11.26 -10.80
N ASN A 306 -5.78 10.34 -10.24
CA ASN A 306 -6.34 9.19 -10.94
C ASN A 306 -5.28 8.40 -11.75
N GLY A 307 -4.09 8.21 -11.16
CA GLY A 307 -2.94 7.54 -11.80
C GLY A 307 -2.16 8.40 -12.81
N THR A 308 -2.68 9.55 -13.23
CA THR A 308 -2.00 10.45 -14.17
C THR A 308 -1.03 11.37 -13.43
N THR A 309 0.24 11.35 -13.85
CA THR A 309 1.31 12.15 -13.24
C THR A 309 1.21 13.61 -13.67
N GLU A 310 1.23 14.52 -12.70
CA GLU A 310 1.34 15.96 -12.94
C GLU A 310 2.71 16.31 -13.54
N SER A 311 2.76 17.35 -14.37
CA SER A 311 4.01 17.83 -14.98
C SER A 311 5.00 18.39 -13.95
N THR A 312 4.48 18.88 -12.83
CA THR A 312 5.26 19.30 -11.66
C THR A 312 4.50 18.98 -10.37
N PRO A 313 5.19 18.67 -9.26
CA PRO A 313 6.64 18.60 -9.10
C PRO A 313 7.26 17.33 -9.70
N THR A 314 8.57 17.39 -9.92
CA THR A 314 9.39 16.26 -10.41
C THR A 314 10.61 16.06 -9.53
N VAL A 315 11.34 14.96 -9.70
CA VAL A 315 12.64 14.74 -9.01
C VAL A 315 13.63 15.87 -9.26
N ALA A 316 13.62 16.48 -10.45
CA ALA A 316 14.52 17.58 -10.81
C ALA A 316 14.06 18.93 -10.24
N MET A 317 12.76 19.10 -10.01
CA MET A 317 12.16 20.30 -9.43
C MET A 317 11.20 19.93 -8.29
N PRO A 318 11.73 19.40 -7.17
CA PRO A 318 10.92 19.04 -6.03
C PRO A 318 10.47 20.29 -5.28
N VAL A 319 9.31 20.20 -4.62
CA VAL A 319 8.73 21.32 -3.86
C VAL A 319 8.28 20.86 -2.49
N SER A 320 8.38 21.72 -1.48
CA SER A 320 7.94 21.38 -0.12
C SER A 320 6.42 21.39 0.05
N LYS A 321 5.71 22.14 -0.79
CA LYS A 321 4.27 22.38 -0.69
C LYS A 321 3.65 22.64 -2.07
N VAL A 322 2.47 22.07 -2.31
CA VAL A 322 1.59 22.35 -3.45
C VAL A 322 0.19 22.64 -2.91
N GLN A 323 -0.56 23.50 -3.57
CA GLN A 323 -1.94 23.82 -3.19
C GLN A 323 -2.83 23.90 -4.42
N PHE A 324 -4.08 23.45 -4.26
CA PHE A 324 -5.13 23.54 -5.29
C PHE A 324 -6.36 24.15 -4.65
N THR A 325 -7.01 25.10 -5.32
CA THR A 325 -8.35 25.56 -4.88
C THR A 325 -9.39 24.52 -5.25
N MET A 326 -10.52 24.52 -4.54
CA MET A 326 -11.65 23.65 -4.90
C MET A 326 -12.09 23.90 -6.35
N ASP A 327 -12.24 25.16 -6.75
CA ASP A 327 -12.65 25.54 -8.11
C ASP A 327 -11.67 25.02 -9.19
N GLU A 328 -10.36 25.05 -8.92
CA GLU A 328 -9.37 24.49 -9.84
C GLU A 328 -9.58 22.98 -10.00
N LEU A 329 -9.78 22.26 -8.89
CA LEU A 329 -10.01 20.81 -8.93
C LEU A 329 -11.32 20.49 -9.66
N GLU A 330 -12.41 21.22 -9.39
CA GLU A 330 -13.71 21.03 -10.06
C GLU A 330 -13.65 21.35 -11.56
N SER A 331 -12.81 22.30 -11.98
CA SER A 331 -12.60 22.59 -13.40
C SER A 331 -11.88 21.47 -14.16
N ARG A 332 -11.15 20.61 -13.43
CA ARG A 332 -10.31 19.53 -13.99
C ARG A 332 -10.93 18.15 -13.84
N PHE A 333 -11.70 17.93 -12.78
CA PHE A 333 -12.16 16.62 -12.36
C PHE A 333 -13.65 16.65 -12.03
N ASP A 334 -14.38 15.66 -12.55
CA ASP A 334 -15.79 15.47 -12.24
C ASP A 334 -15.97 15.04 -10.78
N ARG A 335 -16.69 15.86 -10.01
CA ARG A 335 -16.92 15.65 -8.58
C ARG A 335 -17.84 14.47 -8.29
N SER A 336 -18.61 13.99 -9.26
CA SER A 336 -19.44 12.78 -9.10
C SER A 336 -18.61 11.48 -9.00
N HIS A 337 -17.32 11.54 -9.34
CA HIS A 337 -16.40 10.41 -9.28
C HIS A 337 -15.34 10.61 -8.18
N PRO A 338 -14.88 9.54 -7.51
CA PRO A 338 -13.75 9.64 -6.58
C PRO A 338 -12.51 10.22 -7.25
N LEU A 339 -11.92 11.23 -6.64
CA LEU A 339 -10.64 11.78 -7.09
C LEU A 339 -9.50 11.16 -6.27
N ILE A 340 -8.77 10.22 -6.85
CA ILE A 340 -7.64 9.55 -6.21
C ILE A 340 -6.40 10.43 -6.34
N LEU A 341 -5.73 10.72 -5.23
CA LEU A 341 -4.46 11.46 -5.21
C LEU A 341 -3.33 10.56 -4.70
N GLY A 342 -2.27 10.43 -5.48
CA GLY A 342 -0.99 9.84 -5.07
C GLY A 342 0.08 10.91 -4.89
N VAL A 343 0.81 10.87 -3.77
CA VAL A 343 1.91 11.79 -3.45
C VAL A 343 3.15 10.97 -3.12
N LEU A 344 4.28 11.28 -3.75
CA LEU A 344 5.58 10.64 -3.47
C LEU A 344 6.58 11.70 -3.01
N GLY A 345 7.20 11.49 -1.85
CA GLY A 345 8.26 12.34 -1.31
C GLY A 345 9.66 11.95 -1.80
N MET A 346 10.62 12.87 -1.74
CA MET A 346 12.03 12.59 -2.16
C MET A 346 12.78 11.61 -1.23
N ASN A 347 12.15 11.19 -0.13
CA ASN A 347 12.63 10.13 0.77
C ASN A 347 12.06 8.74 0.42
N GLY A 348 11.27 8.63 -0.66
CA GLY A 348 10.62 7.39 -1.09
C GLY A 348 9.33 7.06 -0.35
N LYS A 349 8.94 7.84 0.67
CA LYS A 349 7.64 7.68 1.34
C LYS A 349 6.52 8.23 0.49
N SER A 350 5.39 7.52 0.47
CA SER A 350 4.22 7.87 -0.33
C SER A 350 2.97 7.98 0.54
N ARG A 351 1.97 8.71 0.02
CA ARG A 351 0.61 8.75 0.55
C ARG A 351 -0.38 8.68 -0.59
N VAL A 352 -1.41 7.85 -0.43
CA VAL A 352 -2.54 7.78 -1.34
C VAL A 352 -3.79 8.25 -0.59
N VAL A 353 -4.56 9.14 -1.21
CA VAL A 353 -5.89 9.56 -0.76
C VAL A 353 -6.89 8.98 -1.76
N GLY A 354 -7.74 8.04 -1.31
CA GLY A 354 -8.69 7.34 -2.17
C GLY A 354 -9.81 8.23 -2.72
N ASN A 355 -10.15 9.31 -2.03
CA ASN A 355 -11.08 10.32 -2.54
C ASN A 355 -10.81 11.70 -1.91
N VAL A 356 -10.22 12.60 -2.67
CA VAL A 356 -9.92 13.98 -2.26
C VAL A 356 -11.18 14.77 -1.89
N TRP A 357 -12.32 14.54 -2.57
CA TRP A 357 -13.56 15.28 -2.31
C TRP A 357 -14.09 15.10 -0.89
N LYS A 358 -13.85 13.91 -0.30
CA LYS A 358 -14.23 13.65 1.10
C LYS A 358 -13.46 14.51 2.10
N LEU A 359 -12.25 14.96 1.78
CA LEU A 359 -11.50 15.85 2.67
C LEU A 359 -12.18 17.21 2.84
N PHE A 360 -12.91 17.67 1.81
CA PHE A 360 -13.73 18.89 1.89
C PHE A 360 -15.05 18.67 2.65
N SER A 361 -15.44 17.41 2.89
CA SER A 361 -16.71 17.08 3.53
C SER A 361 -16.70 17.30 5.06
N HIS A 362 -15.52 17.46 5.67
CA HIS A 362 -15.36 17.77 7.10
C HIS A 362 -15.67 19.23 7.45
N ILE A 363 -15.91 20.06 6.43
CA ILE A 363 -16.34 21.44 6.62
C ILE A 363 -17.83 21.41 6.98
N SER A 364 -18.30 22.36 7.80
CA SER A 364 -19.70 22.45 8.23
C SER A 364 -20.71 22.75 7.11
N PHE A 365 -20.29 22.69 5.84
CA PHE A 365 -21.15 22.89 4.68
C PHE A 365 -20.65 22.11 3.44
N VAL A 366 -21.53 21.91 2.47
CA VAL A 366 -21.23 21.33 1.14
C VAL A 366 -21.76 22.28 0.07
N ARG A 367 -20.87 22.88 -0.71
CA ARG A 367 -21.24 23.65 -1.91
C ARG A 367 -21.62 22.70 -3.03
N ILE A 368 -22.77 22.94 -3.66
CA ILE A 368 -23.25 22.13 -4.78
C ILE A 368 -22.65 22.66 -6.09
N PRO A 369 -21.92 21.83 -6.86
CA PRO A 369 -21.28 22.29 -8.10
C PRO A 369 -22.29 22.88 -9.08
N GLY A 370 -21.91 23.99 -9.71
CA GLY A 370 -22.75 24.67 -10.70
C GLY A 370 -24.03 25.30 -10.13
N SER A 371 -24.13 25.46 -8.80
CA SER A 371 -25.30 26.01 -8.13
C SER A 371 -24.93 26.97 -7.01
N SER A 372 -25.86 27.87 -6.65
CA SER A 372 -25.75 28.69 -5.43
C SER A 372 -26.18 27.94 -4.16
N VAL A 373 -26.62 26.68 -4.28
CA VAL A 373 -27.06 25.87 -3.14
C VAL A 373 -25.86 25.47 -2.28
N ILE A 374 -25.97 25.75 -0.99
CA ILE A 374 -25.04 25.33 0.05
C ILE A 374 -25.84 24.47 1.03
N LEU A 375 -25.43 23.20 1.19
CA LEU A 375 -25.94 22.35 2.24
C LEU A 375 -25.19 22.63 3.53
N GLN A 376 -25.87 22.67 4.67
CA GLN A 376 -25.23 22.85 5.97
C GLN A 376 -25.15 21.51 6.71
N LYS A 377 -24.11 21.36 7.51
CA LYS A 377 -23.84 20.16 8.33
C LYS A 377 -23.80 20.56 9.81
N ARG A 378 -24.58 19.86 10.63
CA ARG A 378 -24.59 20.01 12.10
C ARG A 378 -24.51 18.63 12.73
N SER A 379 -23.67 18.44 13.74
CA SER A 379 -23.46 17.12 14.33
C SER A 379 -23.25 17.16 15.84
N CYS A 380 -23.36 15.97 16.43
CA CYS A 380 -22.94 15.64 17.77
C CYS A 380 -21.72 14.71 17.67
N LEU A 381 -20.64 15.07 18.34
CA LEU A 381 -19.39 14.30 18.41
C LEU A 381 -19.26 13.62 19.77
N SER A 382 -18.77 12.39 19.79
CA SER A 382 -18.46 11.71 21.05
C SER A 382 -17.27 12.38 21.76
N GLU A 383 -17.30 12.42 23.10
CA GLU A 383 -16.19 12.97 23.89
C GLU A 383 -14.90 12.17 23.71
N ARG A 384 -15.02 10.86 23.47
CA ARG A 384 -13.88 10.00 23.13
C ARG A 384 -13.21 10.51 21.86
N TYR A 385 -13.99 10.76 20.81
CA TYR A 385 -13.48 11.18 19.51
C TYR A 385 -12.87 12.60 19.56
N GLN A 386 -13.44 13.52 20.34
CA GLN A 386 -12.91 14.87 20.54
C GLN A 386 -11.48 14.90 21.15
N LYS A 387 -11.05 13.83 21.84
CA LYS A 387 -9.76 13.75 22.53
C LYS A 387 -8.66 13.02 21.72
N VAL A 388 -8.98 12.42 20.58
CA VAL A 388 -8.01 11.66 19.78
C VAL A 388 -7.28 12.57 18.79
N LYS A 389 -5.95 12.44 18.68
CA LYS A 389 -5.17 13.10 17.62
C LYS A 389 -5.51 12.49 16.24
N GLU A 390 -5.79 13.33 15.24
CA GLU A 390 -6.26 12.96 13.89
C GLU A 390 -5.47 11.83 13.22
N GLU A 391 -4.17 11.79 13.44
CA GLU A 391 -3.21 10.81 12.87
C GLU A 391 -3.53 9.36 13.27
N ASN A 392 -4.36 9.15 14.29
CA ASN A 392 -4.73 7.85 14.86
C ASN A 392 -6.19 7.46 14.63
N LEU A 393 -6.88 8.02 13.63
CA LEU A 393 -8.29 7.71 13.38
C LEU A 393 -8.46 6.97 12.05
N LYS A 394 -8.80 5.68 12.11
CA LYS A 394 -9.40 4.96 10.97
C LYS A 394 -10.91 4.94 11.23
N SER A 395 -11.65 5.88 10.65
CA SER A 395 -13.11 5.94 10.72
C SER A 395 -13.75 5.49 9.41
N TRP A 396 -14.99 5.02 9.50
CA TRP A 396 -15.87 4.88 8.33
C TRP A 396 -16.73 6.13 8.22
N ASP A 397 -16.45 6.95 7.22
CA ASP A 397 -17.22 8.16 6.96
C ASP A 397 -18.41 7.84 6.05
N TRP A 398 -19.60 8.30 6.44
CA TRP A 398 -20.85 7.99 5.74
C TRP A 398 -21.77 9.20 5.65
N ALA A 399 -22.56 9.25 4.58
CA ALA A 399 -23.68 10.16 4.42
C ALA A 399 -24.85 9.43 3.75
N VAL A 400 -26.09 9.77 4.13
CA VAL A 400 -27.31 9.14 3.60
C VAL A 400 -28.33 10.24 3.38
N MET A 401 -28.79 10.40 2.14
CA MET A 401 -29.81 11.38 1.79
C MET A 401 -31.20 10.80 2.03
N LEU A 402 -32.18 11.64 2.40
CA LEU A 402 -33.59 11.22 2.59
C LEU A 402 -34.32 11.01 1.26
N GLN A 403 -33.67 11.33 0.15
CA GLN A 403 -34.01 10.86 -1.19
C GLN A 403 -32.73 10.34 -1.84
N GLU A 404 -32.78 9.17 -2.46
CA GLU A 404 -31.65 8.59 -3.19
C GLU A 404 -32.01 8.36 -4.65
N LYS A 405 -31.03 8.54 -5.53
CA LYS A 405 -31.18 8.30 -6.97
C LYS A 405 -30.97 6.82 -7.25
N GLY A 406 -32.01 6.15 -7.73
CA GLY A 406 -31.92 4.75 -8.16
C GLY A 406 -31.10 4.59 -9.44
N ALA A 407 -30.78 3.33 -9.78
CA ALA A 407 -30.08 3.00 -11.03
C ALA A 407 -30.87 3.40 -12.30
N ASP A 408 -32.18 3.62 -12.18
CA ASP A 408 -33.05 4.13 -13.24
C ASP A 408 -33.05 5.67 -13.35
N GLY A 409 -32.23 6.34 -12.53
CA GLY A 409 -32.11 7.80 -12.47
C GLY A 409 -33.23 8.49 -11.70
N LYS A 410 -34.17 7.74 -11.11
CA LYS A 410 -35.29 8.33 -10.37
C LYS A 410 -34.97 8.51 -8.90
N LEU A 411 -35.40 9.65 -8.35
CA LEU A 411 -35.34 9.91 -6.93
C LEU A 411 -36.40 9.09 -6.19
N THR A 412 -35.95 8.32 -5.21
CA THR A 412 -36.79 7.51 -4.35
C THR A 412 -36.76 8.08 -2.94
N PRO A 413 -37.91 8.45 -2.35
CA PRO A 413 -37.95 9.00 -1.01
C PRO A 413 -37.81 7.91 0.05
N ALA A 414 -37.21 8.28 1.18
CA ALA A 414 -37.20 7.48 2.40
C ALA A 414 -38.63 7.29 2.93
N THR A 415 -38.93 6.09 3.42
CA THR A 415 -40.23 5.70 3.97
C THR A 415 -40.14 5.24 5.42
N MET A 416 -38.95 4.90 5.90
CA MET A 416 -38.74 4.45 7.27
C MET A 416 -37.28 4.63 7.69
N ILE A 417 -37.06 4.96 8.95
CA ILE A 417 -35.74 4.93 9.59
C ILE A 417 -35.76 3.91 10.74
N ASP A 418 -34.81 2.98 10.75
CA ASP A 418 -34.57 2.04 11.85
C ASP A 418 -33.40 2.55 12.69
N SER A 419 -33.70 3.13 13.84
CA SER A 419 -32.71 3.58 14.82
C SER A 419 -32.12 2.36 15.54
N ARG A 420 -30.79 2.20 15.54
CA ARG A 420 -30.09 1.03 16.10
C ARG A 420 -29.27 1.46 17.30
N VAL A 421 -29.84 1.29 18.49
CA VAL A 421 -29.26 1.73 19.77
C VAL A 421 -29.00 0.52 20.67
N GLY A 422 -27.78 0.42 21.17
CA GLY A 422 -27.32 -0.59 22.12
C GLY A 422 -26.61 0.07 23.31
N CYS A 423 -25.59 -0.60 23.87
CA CYS A 423 -24.74 0.02 24.90
C CYS A 423 -23.95 1.24 24.38
N LEU A 424 -23.91 1.41 23.07
CA LEU A 424 -23.49 2.58 22.32
C LEU A 424 -24.45 2.78 21.13
N LEU A 425 -24.32 3.88 20.40
CA LEU A 425 -25.08 4.11 19.17
C LEU A 425 -24.49 3.23 18.06
N ASP A 426 -25.12 2.09 17.77
CA ASP A 426 -24.66 1.16 16.74
C ASP A 426 -24.78 1.79 15.34
N GLY A 427 -25.90 2.46 15.04
CA GLY A 427 -26.15 3.10 13.75
C GLY A 427 -27.61 3.43 13.49
N ALA A 428 -27.95 3.62 12.22
CA ALA A 428 -29.34 3.64 11.75
C ALA A 428 -29.43 3.02 10.35
N VAL A 429 -30.62 2.69 9.90
CA VAL A 429 -30.85 2.22 8.52
C VAL A 429 -32.03 2.99 7.92
N VAL A 430 -31.80 3.66 6.80
CA VAL A 430 -32.84 4.35 6.03
C VAL A 430 -33.39 3.38 4.98
N TYR A 431 -34.71 3.26 4.91
CA TYR A 431 -35.43 2.43 3.95
C TYR A 431 -36.16 3.31 2.95
N PHE A 432 -36.15 2.91 1.69
CA PHE A 432 -36.68 3.68 0.58
C PHE A 432 -37.90 3.01 -0.04
N LYS A 433 -38.71 3.80 -0.75
CA LYS A 433 -40.00 3.37 -1.31
C LYS A 433 -39.91 2.20 -2.30
N ASP A 434 -38.79 2.06 -3.01
CA ASP A 434 -38.52 0.98 -3.96
C ASP A 434 -38.01 -0.32 -3.27
N GLY A 435 -37.82 -0.29 -1.95
CA GLY A 435 -37.40 -1.42 -1.13
C GLY A 435 -35.91 -1.49 -0.83
N HIS A 436 -35.06 -0.63 -1.41
CA HIS A 436 -33.65 -0.60 -1.01
C HIS A 436 -33.46 0.04 0.37
N LYS A 437 -32.28 -0.17 0.96
CA LYS A 437 -31.91 0.38 2.26
C LYS A 437 -30.45 0.82 2.28
N THR A 438 -30.19 1.94 2.94
CA THR A 438 -28.86 2.52 3.07
C THR A 438 -28.53 2.69 4.55
N PRO A 439 -27.42 2.10 5.04
CA PRO A 439 -27.05 2.22 6.44
C PRO A 439 -26.43 3.58 6.75
N CYS A 440 -26.71 4.12 7.92
CA CYS A 440 -26.01 5.24 8.54
C CYS A 440 -24.89 4.67 9.42
N GLY A 441 -23.77 4.30 8.78
CA GLY A 441 -22.65 3.56 9.40
C GLY A 441 -21.94 2.68 8.37
N PRO A 442 -21.09 1.72 8.79
CA PRO A 442 -20.37 0.84 7.88
C PRO A 442 -21.31 0.01 7.01
N ARG A 443 -20.97 -0.15 5.73
CA ARG A 443 -21.69 -1.05 4.80
C ARG A 443 -21.20 -2.49 4.89
N TRP A 444 -19.91 -2.66 5.20
CA TRP A 444 -19.23 -3.94 5.20
C TRP A 444 -18.45 -4.14 6.50
N THR A 445 -18.38 -5.39 6.96
CA THR A 445 -17.43 -5.82 7.96
C THR A 445 -16.02 -5.84 7.36
N ARG A 446 -14.99 -5.99 8.20
CA ARG A 446 -13.60 -6.13 7.73
C ARG A 446 -13.39 -7.33 6.82
N GLY A 447 -14.11 -8.43 7.06
CA GLY A 447 -14.11 -9.61 6.18
C GLY A 447 -14.96 -9.44 4.92
N ASN A 448 -15.24 -8.20 4.49
CA ASN A 448 -15.97 -7.85 3.29
C ASN A 448 -17.41 -8.44 3.22
N GLN A 449 -18.02 -8.71 4.37
CA GLN A 449 -19.42 -9.17 4.48
C GLN A 449 -20.36 -7.99 4.74
N PRO A 450 -21.64 -8.03 4.35
CA PRO A 450 -22.60 -6.99 4.70
C PRO A 450 -22.62 -6.75 6.22
N HIS A 451 -22.48 -5.49 6.63
CA HIS A 451 -22.52 -5.14 8.05
C HIS A 451 -23.96 -5.19 8.58
N ALA A 452 -24.14 -5.82 9.73
CA ALA A 452 -25.41 -5.89 10.43
C ALA A 452 -25.32 -5.13 11.76
N PHE A 453 -26.10 -4.05 11.88
CA PHE A 453 -26.17 -3.28 13.12
C PHE A 453 -26.86 -4.07 14.22
N GLY A 454 -26.27 -4.06 15.41
CA GLY A 454 -26.86 -4.58 16.63
C GLY A 454 -27.95 -3.65 17.18
N GLY A 455 -27.86 -3.38 18.49
CA GLY A 455 -28.80 -2.52 19.21
C GLY A 455 -29.98 -3.29 19.80
N HIS A 456 -29.96 -3.51 21.12
CA HIS A 456 -31.07 -4.14 21.82
C HIS A 456 -32.31 -3.23 21.92
N ALA A 457 -32.14 -1.92 21.76
CA ALA A 457 -33.19 -0.91 21.80
C ALA A 457 -33.51 -0.37 20.39
N ALA A 458 -33.42 -1.21 19.36
CA ALA A 458 -33.72 -0.82 17.99
C ALA A 458 -35.20 -0.45 17.81
N GLN A 459 -35.47 0.64 17.10
CA GLN A 459 -36.84 1.12 16.85
C GLN A 459 -37.00 1.68 15.44
N LYS A 460 -38.05 1.22 14.76
CA LYS A 460 -38.46 1.69 13.43
C LYS A 460 -39.44 2.85 13.52
N VAL A 461 -39.18 3.89 12.75
CA VAL A 461 -39.99 5.10 12.61
C VAL A 461 -40.43 5.20 11.15
N GLN A 462 -41.74 5.14 10.91
CA GLN A 462 -42.29 5.35 9.56
C GLN A 462 -42.22 6.83 9.21
N ILE A 463 -41.88 7.15 7.96
CA ILE A 463 -41.95 8.49 7.39
C ILE A 463 -43.11 8.51 6.38
N PRO A 464 -44.29 9.01 6.78
CA PRO A 464 -45.41 9.14 5.86
C PRO A 464 -45.10 10.08 4.69
N GLN A 465 -45.84 9.94 3.59
CA GLN A 465 -45.68 10.82 2.43
C GLN A 465 -45.99 12.28 2.82
N GLY A 466 -45.06 13.19 2.51
CA GLY A 466 -45.20 14.63 2.81
C GLY A 466 -44.87 15.01 4.26
N VAL A 467 -44.34 14.06 5.05
CA VAL A 467 -43.85 14.30 6.41
C VAL A 467 -42.33 14.35 6.38
N ASP A 468 -41.76 15.39 7.00
CA ASP A 468 -40.32 15.63 7.03
C ASP A 468 -39.74 15.26 8.38
N VAL A 469 -38.47 14.87 8.41
CA VAL A 469 -37.69 14.83 9.66
C VAL A 469 -37.34 16.27 10.02
N VAL A 470 -37.76 16.72 11.20
CA VAL A 470 -37.59 18.13 11.64
C VAL A 470 -36.56 18.29 12.75
N LYS A 471 -36.30 17.23 13.51
CA LYS A 471 -35.31 17.24 14.60
C LYS A 471 -34.75 15.83 14.81
N VAL A 472 -33.46 15.75 15.12
CA VAL A 472 -32.83 14.52 15.60
C VAL A 472 -32.21 14.76 16.97
N GLU A 473 -32.54 13.94 17.95
CA GLU A 473 -31.91 13.95 19.27
C GLU A 473 -30.88 12.84 19.34
N VAL A 474 -29.64 13.19 19.67
CA VAL A 474 -28.52 12.25 19.83
C VAL A 474 -28.15 12.19 21.30
N GLY A 475 -28.27 11.01 21.91
CA GLY A 475 -27.89 10.74 23.29
C GLY A 475 -26.38 10.55 23.43
N HIS A 476 -25.80 11.06 24.51
CA HIS A 476 -24.39 10.88 24.83
C HIS A 476 -24.15 10.64 26.34
N ASN A 477 -23.20 9.74 26.62
CA ASN A 477 -22.67 9.46 27.96
C ASN A 477 -21.21 8.99 27.82
N GLY A 478 -20.29 9.93 27.52
CA GLY A 478 -18.90 9.67 27.12
C GLY A 478 -18.74 9.10 25.69
N ARG A 479 -19.70 8.29 25.23
CA ARG A 479 -19.91 7.88 23.82
C ARG A 479 -21.32 8.27 23.38
N LEU A 480 -21.57 8.32 22.07
CA LEU A 480 -22.94 8.41 21.57
C LEU A 480 -23.66 7.09 21.90
N ASN A 481 -24.87 7.18 22.45
CA ASN A 481 -25.61 6.02 22.97
C ASN A 481 -27.13 6.12 22.81
N GLY A 482 -27.63 7.13 22.08
CA GLY A 482 -29.06 7.30 21.85
C GLY A 482 -29.32 8.00 20.53
N LEU A 483 -30.46 7.71 19.90
CA LEU A 483 -30.85 8.32 18.64
C LEU A 483 -32.37 8.30 18.48
N ARG A 484 -32.97 9.49 18.45
CA ARG A 484 -34.42 9.69 18.26
C ARG A 484 -34.70 10.70 17.16
N PHE A 485 -35.59 10.35 16.25
CA PHE A 485 -36.06 11.18 15.16
C PHE A 485 -37.43 11.77 15.51
N HIS A 486 -37.65 13.03 15.14
CA HIS A 486 -38.91 13.74 15.29
C HIS A 486 -39.38 14.20 13.92
N LEU A 487 -40.65 13.96 13.62
CA LEU A 487 -41.28 14.23 12.35
C LEU A 487 -42.21 15.44 12.41
N SER A 488 -42.47 16.06 11.26
CA SER A 488 -43.31 17.26 11.15
C SER A 488 -44.78 17.04 11.54
N ASP A 489 -45.25 15.80 11.56
CA ASP A 489 -46.59 15.41 12.03
C ASP A 489 -46.68 15.18 13.55
N GLY A 490 -45.58 15.40 14.28
CA GLY A 490 -45.48 15.19 15.73
C GLY A 490 -45.10 13.76 16.13
N THR A 491 -44.95 12.84 15.18
CA THR A 491 -44.43 11.50 15.45
C THR A 491 -42.97 11.57 15.88
N ALA A 492 -42.61 10.82 16.92
CA ALA A 492 -41.22 10.65 17.33
C ALA A 492 -40.91 9.16 17.55
N GLY A 493 -39.69 8.75 17.23
CA GLY A 493 -39.26 7.38 17.47
C GLY A 493 -37.75 7.20 17.40
N GLY A 494 -37.27 6.11 17.99
CA GLY A 494 -35.89 5.92 18.37
C GLY A 494 -35.71 6.01 19.88
N TYR A 495 -34.57 5.52 20.36
CA TYR A 495 -34.32 5.30 21.78
C TYR A 495 -33.35 6.32 22.35
N LEU A 496 -33.66 6.84 23.54
CA LEU A 496 -32.77 7.67 24.36
C LEU A 496 -32.79 7.08 25.77
N TYR A 497 -31.62 6.89 26.35
CA TYR A 497 -31.50 6.51 27.76
C TYR A 497 -31.84 7.68 28.67
N GLU A 498 -32.60 7.43 29.74
CA GLU A 498 -33.05 8.47 30.68
C GLU A 498 -31.90 9.10 31.49
N ASP A 499 -30.82 8.33 31.71
CA ASP A 499 -29.64 8.74 32.47
C ASP A 499 -28.57 9.41 31.59
N SER A 500 -28.82 9.53 30.29
CA SER A 500 -27.88 10.11 29.32
C SER A 500 -28.36 11.50 28.89
N SER A 501 -27.43 12.44 28.75
CA SER A 501 -27.74 13.74 28.16
C SER A 501 -28.00 13.58 26.66
N SER A 502 -28.83 14.46 26.09
CA SER A 502 -29.09 14.48 24.65
C SER A 502 -28.86 15.86 24.06
N GLN A 503 -28.38 15.88 22.83
CA GLN A 503 -28.23 17.09 22.03
C GLN A 503 -29.22 17.04 20.86
N ALA A 504 -29.99 18.11 20.70
CA ALA A 504 -30.91 18.28 19.58
C ALA A 504 -30.17 18.88 18.37
N LEU A 505 -30.36 18.25 17.22
CA LEU A 505 -29.95 18.72 15.91
C LEU A 505 -31.19 19.16 15.14
N GLU A 506 -31.30 20.47 14.92
CA GLU A 506 -32.41 21.12 14.23
C GLU A 506 -31.90 21.93 13.04
N PRO A 507 -32.68 22.04 11.95
CA PRO A 507 -32.37 22.96 10.87
C PRO A 507 -32.57 24.42 11.33
N ALA A 508 -31.89 25.36 10.67
CA ALA A 508 -32.20 26.78 10.86
C ALA A 508 -33.61 27.12 10.33
N GLU A 509 -34.14 28.29 10.69
CA GLU A 509 -35.52 28.70 10.38
C GLU A 509 -35.87 28.59 8.87
N ASN A 510 -34.91 28.86 8.00
CA ASN A 510 -35.00 28.81 6.54
C ASN A 510 -34.48 27.51 5.90
N GLU A 511 -34.22 26.47 6.69
CA GLU A 511 -33.64 25.21 6.23
C GLU A 511 -34.53 23.99 6.54
N LYS A 512 -34.34 22.90 5.79
CA LYS A 512 -34.97 21.59 6.06
C LYS A 512 -33.90 20.50 6.07
N ILE A 513 -34.12 19.44 6.86
CA ILE A 513 -33.24 18.27 6.87
C ILE A 513 -33.46 17.49 5.57
N VAL A 514 -32.36 17.20 4.87
CA VAL A 514 -32.37 16.46 3.59
C VAL A 514 -31.53 15.18 3.64
N GLY A 515 -30.80 14.95 4.72
CA GLY A 515 -29.98 13.77 4.91
C GLY A 515 -29.31 13.72 6.28
N PHE A 516 -28.53 12.66 6.49
CA PHE A 516 -27.71 12.42 7.67
C PHE A 516 -26.28 12.18 7.26
N TYR A 517 -25.33 12.45 8.15
CA TYR A 517 -23.93 12.09 7.96
C TYR A 517 -23.30 11.70 9.29
N GLY A 518 -22.12 11.09 9.23
CA GLY A 518 -21.41 10.78 10.44
C GLY A 518 -20.15 9.96 10.20
N ARG A 519 -19.58 9.53 11.32
CA ARG A 519 -18.36 8.73 11.38
C ARG A 519 -18.54 7.58 12.35
N SER A 520 -18.06 6.41 11.95
CA SER A 520 -18.06 5.22 12.80
C SER A 520 -16.64 4.79 13.15
N ASP A 521 -16.43 4.30 14.38
CA ASP A 521 -15.18 3.67 14.81
C ASP A 521 -14.97 2.37 14.03
N TYR A 522 -14.12 2.39 13.01
CA TYR A 522 -13.81 1.17 12.23
C TYR A 522 -12.56 0.44 12.76
N ARG A 523 -12.01 0.84 13.93
CA ARG A 523 -10.87 0.21 14.62
C ARG A 523 -11.29 -0.87 15.63
N GLY A 524 -12.41 -0.71 16.32
CA GLY A 524 -12.89 -1.65 17.34
C GLY A 524 -13.87 -2.71 16.85
N GLY A 525 -14.10 -3.77 17.63
CA GLY A 525 -15.06 -4.84 17.29
C GLY A 525 -16.53 -4.38 17.23
N PHE A 526 -16.87 -3.22 17.79
CA PHE A 526 -18.26 -2.74 17.92
C PHE A 526 -18.72 -1.69 16.90
N CYS A 527 -17.87 -1.22 15.98
CA CYS A 527 -18.25 -0.37 14.83
C CYS A 527 -19.18 0.85 15.13
N GLY A 528 -19.19 1.34 16.36
CA GLY A 528 -20.17 2.33 16.83
C GLY A 528 -20.02 3.70 16.17
N ILE A 529 -21.10 4.48 16.18
CA ILE A 529 -21.14 5.85 15.69
C ILE A 529 -20.41 6.77 16.68
N GLU A 530 -19.39 7.46 16.20
CA GLU A 530 -18.59 8.44 16.96
C GLU A 530 -18.99 9.89 16.61
N GLU A 531 -19.62 10.10 15.44
CA GLU A 531 -20.29 11.33 15.05
C GLU A 531 -21.61 11.01 14.37
N PHE A 532 -22.69 11.67 14.77
CA PHE A 532 -23.95 11.67 14.05
C PHE A 532 -24.38 13.10 13.76
N GLY A 533 -24.77 13.38 12.53
CA GLY A 533 -25.17 14.71 12.09
C GLY A 533 -26.30 14.73 11.07
N ILE A 534 -26.87 15.92 10.91
CA ILE A 534 -27.88 16.25 9.91
C ILE A 534 -27.27 17.07 8.78
N ILE A 535 -27.75 16.82 7.57
CA ILE A 535 -27.50 17.64 6.38
C ILE A 535 -28.77 18.43 6.11
N THR A 536 -28.65 19.74 5.98
CA THR A 536 -29.79 20.62 5.72
C THR A 536 -29.63 21.42 4.44
N ALA A 537 -30.75 21.78 3.82
CA ALA A 537 -30.83 22.58 2.61
C ALA A 537 -31.82 23.74 2.78
N PRO A 538 -31.74 24.81 1.98
CA PRO A 538 -32.78 25.86 1.96
C PRO A 538 -34.19 25.29 1.76
N LYS A 539 -35.19 25.76 2.52
CA LYS A 539 -36.58 25.28 2.45
C LYS A 539 -37.21 25.47 1.07
N ASP A 540 -36.99 26.64 0.48
CA ASP A 540 -37.71 27.14 -0.70
C ASP A 540 -37.00 26.84 -2.05
N GLY A 541 -36.01 25.95 -2.06
CA GLY A 541 -35.27 25.56 -3.27
C GLY A 541 -35.42 24.08 -3.60
N GLU A 542 -35.54 23.75 -4.89
CA GLU A 542 -35.28 22.39 -5.37
C GLU A 542 -33.78 22.12 -5.31
N LEU A 543 -33.43 20.94 -4.79
CA LEU A 543 -32.05 20.49 -4.81
C LEU A 543 -31.65 20.12 -6.25
N PRO A 544 -30.55 20.67 -6.79
CA PRO A 544 -30.04 20.26 -8.09
C PRO A 544 -29.82 18.75 -8.15
N ASP A 545 -30.09 18.12 -9.29
CA ASP A 545 -30.01 16.65 -9.46
C ASP A 545 -28.63 16.08 -9.08
N ILE A 546 -27.56 16.85 -9.34
CA ILE A 546 -26.17 16.47 -9.01
C ILE A 546 -25.96 16.18 -7.52
N VAL A 547 -26.76 16.77 -6.62
CA VAL A 547 -26.67 16.55 -5.16
C VAL A 547 -26.72 15.06 -4.83
N TYR A 548 -27.55 14.30 -5.54
CA TYR A 548 -27.77 12.89 -5.28
C TYR A 548 -26.68 11.99 -5.87
N ASP A 549 -25.80 12.55 -6.70
CA ASP A 549 -24.68 11.86 -7.33
C ASP A 549 -23.32 12.18 -6.67
N LEU A 550 -23.27 13.10 -5.69
CA LEU A 550 -22.03 13.50 -5.00
C LEU A 550 -21.54 12.42 -4.01
N PRO A 551 -20.31 11.87 -4.16
CA PRO A 551 -19.78 10.81 -3.30
C PRO A 551 -19.71 11.16 -1.80
N GLU A 552 -19.49 12.41 -1.44
CA GLU A 552 -19.46 12.91 -0.06
C GLU A 552 -20.84 13.03 0.59
N LEU A 553 -21.92 12.88 -0.19
CA LEU A 553 -23.31 12.81 0.25
C LEU A 553 -23.86 11.37 0.19
N GLN A 554 -22.99 10.38 -0.09
CA GLN A 554 -23.35 8.97 -0.20
C GLN A 554 -22.52 8.11 0.75
N ASN A 555 -23.10 6.98 1.18
CA ASN A 555 -22.38 5.97 1.94
C ASN A 555 -21.71 4.98 0.99
N THR A 556 -20.40 5.12 0.80
CA THR A 556 -19.62 4.36 -0.17
C THR A 556 -18.73 3.31 0.51
N ASP A 557 -17.45 3.62 0.73
CA ASP A 557 -16.40 2.72 1.22
C ASP A 557 -15.76 3.18 2.54
N GLY A 558 -16.40 4.14 3.22
CA GLY A 558 -15.86 4.76 4.43
C GLY A 558 -14.68 5.71 4.18
N GLY A 559 -14.28 5.96 2.93
CA GLY A 559 -13.10 6.78 2.60
C GLY A 559 -11.78 6.00 2.57
N THR A 560 -11.85 4.67 2.60
CA THR A 560 -10.67 3.79 2.64
C THR A 560 -10.03 3.55 1.27
N GLY A 561 -10.69 3.90 0.16
CA GLY A 561 -10.15 3.75 -1.20
C GLY A 561 -10.17 2.31 -1.72
N THR A 562 -10.73 1.38 -0.95
CA THR A 562 -10.77 -0.05 -1.24
C THR A 562 -12.18 -0.56 -1.00
N LYS A 563 -12.80 -1.14 -2.05
CA LYS A 563 -13.76 -2.24 -1.84
C LYS A 563 -12.95 -3.29 -1.09
N GLY A 564 -13.25 -3.60 0.16
CA GLY A 564 -12.34 -4.29 1.09
C GLY A 564 -11.55 -5.44 0.48
N ASN A 565 -10.41 -5.12 -0.15
CA ASN A 565 -9.18 -5.86 0.01
C ASN A 565 -8.56 -5.21 1.24
N CYS A 566 -8.96 -5.71 2.40
CA CYS A 566 -7.89 -6.25 3.21
C CYS A 566 -7.20 -7.22 2.26
N ASP A 567 -6.04 -6.82 1.74
CA ASP A 567 -5.08 -7.83 1.37
C ASP A 567 -5.07 -8.81 2.56
N ASP A 568 -5.16 -10.10 2.24
CA ASP A 568 -4.80 -11.15 3.16
C ASP A 568 -3.33 -10.92 3.55
N ASP A 569 -3.08 -9.95 4.44
CA ASP A 569 -1.91 -9.87 5.30
C ASP A 569 -2.05 -10.88 6.47
N GLU A 570 -2.96 -11.85 6.36
CA GLU A 570 -2.96 -13.09 7.13
C GLU A 570 -3.21 -14.33 6.24
N SER A 571 -2.58 -14.38 5.06
CA SER A 571 -2.18 -15.67 4.47
C SER A 571 -0.87 -15.57 3.68
N ASP A 572 0.18 -15.09 4.32
CA ASP A 572 1.52 -15.63 4.14
C ASP A 572 2.25 -15.52 5.48
N GLY A 573 2.84 -16.63 5.91
CA GLY A 573 3.21 -16.88 7.30
C GLY A 573 3.99 -15.75 7.97
N THR A 574 3.33 -15.03 8.89
CA THR A 574 3.96 -14.14 9.84
C THR A 574 4.75 -14.97 10.85
N ALA A 575 6.07 -14.98 10.70
CA ALA A 575 6.99 -15.15 11.81
C ALA A 575 7.61 -13.78 12.11
N ASP A 576 6.83 -12.87 12.68
CA ASP A 576 7.37 -11.71 13.39
C ASP A 576 6.31 -11.19 14.39
N GLU A 577 6.77 -10.91 15.61
CA GLU A 577 6.05 -10.47 16.83
C GLU A 577 5.61 -11.55 17.84
N MET A 578 6.58 -12.17 18.54
CA MET A 578 6.49 -12.39 20.01
C MET A 578 7.90 -12.42 20.63
N PHE A 579 8.36 -11.28 21.14
CA PHE A 579 9.41 -11.21 22.15
C PHE A 579 8.85 -10.53 23.40
N GLU A 580 9.13 -11.15 24.56
CA GLU A 580 8.78 -10.76 25.95
C GLU A 580 7.31 -11.07 26.33
N GLU A 581 6.96 -11.81 27.37
CA GLU A 581 7.56 -11.97 28.70
C GLU A 581 7.62 -13.44 29.16
N THR A 582 8.66 -13.74 29.92
CA THR A 582 8.79 -14.88 30.82
C THR A 582 7.75 -14.80 31.94
N ASP A 583 7.05 -15.90 32.25
CA ASP A 583 6.71 -16.22 33.63
C ASP A 583 6.60 -17.74 33.83
N GLN A 584 7.06 -18.14 35.01
CA GLN A 584 7.22 -19.49 35.54
C GLN A 584 5.89 -20.08 36.04
N GLU A 585 5.96 -21.34 36.50
CA GLU A 585 4.97 -22.08 37.33
C GLU A 585 3.85 -22.76 36.50
N ASP A 586 3.49 -24.03 36.68
CA ASP A 586 3.89 -25.08 37.62
C ASP A 586 3.55 -26.46 37.02
N GLU A 587 4.21 -27.46 37.58
CA GLU A 587 3.90 -28.89 37.47
C GLU A 587 2.40 -29.16 37.73
N ASP A 588 1.80 -30.08 36.97
CA ASP A 588 0.99 -31.14 37.58
C ASP A 588 0.77 -32.32 36.62
N GLU A 589 1.16 -33.47 37.15
CA GLU A 589 0.89 -34.81 36.65
C GLU A 589 -0.62 -35.06 36.53
N HIS A 590 -1.08 -35.69 35.45
CA HIS A 590 -2.08 -36.74 35.59
C HIS A 590 -2.08 -37.73 34.42
N MET A 591 -1.91 -39.00 34.81
CA MET A 591 -2.13 -40.22 34.04
C MET A 591 -3.57 -40.29 33.50
N ASP A 592 -3.76 -40.81 32.29
CA ASP A 592 -4.23 -42.18 32.07
C ASP A 592 -4.55 -42.47 30.57
N GLU A 593 -4.27 -43.74 30.22
CA GLU A 593 -4.51 -44.52 28.98
C GLU A 593 -3.53 -44.42 27.80
#